data_AF-A0A9P6P2R4-F1
#
_entry.id   AF-A0A9P6P2R4-F1
#
_cell.length_a   1.000
_cell.length_b   1.000
_cell.length_c   1.000
_cell.angle_alpha   90.00
_cell.angle_beta   90.00
_cell.angle_gamma   90.00
#
_symmetry.space_group_name_H-M   'P 1'
#
loop_
_entity.id
_entity.type
_entity.pdbx_description
1 polymer ?
#
loop_
_entity_poly.entity_id
_entity_poly.type
_entity_poly.pdbx_seq_one_letter_code
_entity_poly.pdbx_strand_id
1 'polypeptide(L)'
;MDINHILSLLQEANQTPAEHPTSVAIPSVLDLSSIDQDVIQQVRQEYQAQHAKPSTDSLDSLLDSIRAETTITPDVLVALGRMVKETDLLQVLRDMKCMQDRKEQELFDYRQEIQKRQAKQKDAVCAKALIGANGPGAVAEFDKTSAAELKKLDTYILHQMDKEYRNQQETLMKLKVPFFKMTSDPSEMKLQQKVISILHDMVK
;
A
#
# COMPACT_ATOMS: atom_id res chain seq x y z
N MET A 1 -10.16 25.57 -17.26
CA MET A 1 -9.37 24.86 -18.29
C MET A 1 -10.05 23.53 -18.53
N ASP A 2 -10.63 23.37 -19.71
CA ASP A 2 -11.56 22.27 -20.04
C ASP A 2 -10.85 21.01 -20.55
N ILE A 3 -11.37 19.85 -20.12
CA ILE A 3 -10.89 18.51 -20.47
C ILE A 3 -10.96 18.24 -21.98
N ASN A 4 -11.89 18.91 -22.69
CA ASN A 4 -12.02 18.80 -24.15
C ASN A 4 -10.85 19.44 -24.91
N HIS A 5 -10.08 20.34 -24.28
CA HIS A 5 -8.94 20.97 -24.92
C HIS A 5 -7.68 20.07 -24.89
N ILE A 6 -7.59 19.17 -23.90
CA ILE A 6 -6.49 18.20 -23.76
C ILE A 6 -6.66 17.04 -24.76
N LEU A 7 -7.90 16.65 -25.05
CA LEU A 7 -8.18 15.61 -26.07
C LEU A 7 -7.91 16.09 -27.51
N SER A 8 -8.06 17.40 -27.78
CA SER A 8 -7.73 17.96 -29.10
C SER A 8 -6.22 17.95 -29.39
N LEU A 9 -5.35 17.97 -28.37
CA LEU A 9 -3.89 17.94 -28.53
C LEU A 9 -3.33 16.53 -28.74
N LEU A 10 -4.09 15.48 -28.39
CA LEU A 10 -3.68 14.07 -28.60
C LEU A 10 -4.18 13.50 -29.93
N GLN A 11 -5.15 14.16 -30.59
CA GLN A 11 -5.73 13.69 -31.85
C GLN A 11 -5.01 14.23 -33.09
N GLU A 12 -4.21 15.31 -32.97
CA GLU A 12 -3.36 15.82 -34.06
C GLU A 12 -2.05 15.03 -34.24
N ALA A 13 -1.72 14.10 -33.35
CA ALA A 13 -0.50 13.29 -33.43
C ALA A 13 -0.66 11.97 -34.21
N ASN A 14 -1.83 11.69 -34.81
CA ASN A 14 -2.10 10.41 -35.45
C ASN A 14 -2.80 10.55 -36.81
N GLN A 15 -2.17 11.24 -37.76
CA GLN A 15 -2.38 11.06 -39.19
C GLN A 15 -1.03 11.11 -39.91
N THR A 16 -0.53 9.95 -40.30
CA THR A 16 0.56 9.76 -41.25
C THR A 16 0.00 9.78 -42.68
N PRO A 17 0.42 10.71 -43.54
CA PRO A 17 0.58 10.42 -44.95
C PRO A 17 1.97 9.81 -45.15
N ALA A 18 1.98 8.68 -45.83
CA ALA A 18 3.17 8.10 -46.43
C ALA A 18 3.88 9.15 -47.30
N GLU A 19 5.17 9.39 -47.05
CA GLU A 19 6.11 9.80 -48.09
C GLU A 19 7.54 9.40 -47.69
N HIS A 20 8.10 8.60 -48.59
CA HIS A 20 9.44 8.05 -48.72
C HIS A 20 10.57 8.61 -47.83
N PRO A 21 11.31 7.76 -47.08
CA PRO A 21 12.68 8.08 -46.76
C PRO A 21 13.50 8.00 -48.05
N THR A 22 14.09 9.14 -48.39
CA THR A 22 15.15 9.31 -49.36
C THR A 22 16.14 8.15 -49.29
N SER A 23 16.24 7.43 -50.40
CA SER A 23 17.30 6.45 -50.69
C SER A 23 18.66 7.03 -50.33
N VAL A 24 19.20 6.63 -49.18
CA VAL A 24 20.66 6.60 -49.00
C VAL A 24 21.14 5.55 -49.99
N ALA A 25 21.83 6.00 -51.03
CA ALA A 25 22.48 5.11 -51.98
C ALA A 25 23.51 4.27 -51.23
N ILE A 26 23.10 3.06 -50.85
CA ILE A 26 24.00 2.01 -50.45
C ILE A 26 24.80 1.69 -51.72
N PRO A 27 26.14 1.79 -51.73
CA PRO A 27 26.92 1.21 -52.82
C PRO A 27 26.59 -0.28 -52.86
N SER A 28 25.88 -0.69 -53.90
CA SER A 28 25.49 -2.07 -54.18
C SER A 28 26.72 -2.89 -54.58
N VAL A 29 27.62 -3.13 -53.63
CA VAL A 29 28.79 -4.04 -53.76
C VAL A 29 29.12 -4.75 -52.44
N LEU A 30 28.16 -4.87 -51.51
CA LEU A 30 28.29 -5.84 -50.41
C LEU A 30 27.46 -7.07 -50.78
N ASP A 31 28.14 -8.00 -51.47
CA ASP A 31 27.60 -9.30 -51.83
C ASP A 31 27.49 -10.17 -50.56
N LEU A 32 26.32 -10.11 -49.93
CA LEU A 32 25.99 -10.86 -48.71
C LEU A 32 25.75 -12.36 -48.98
N SER A 33 25.84 -12.83 -50.23
CA SER A 33 25.61 -14.23 -50.60
C SER A 33 26.75 -15.18 -50.21
N SER A 34 27.90 -14.62 -49.84
CA SER A 34 29.11 -15.33 -49.40
C SER A 34 29.30 -15.36 -47.88
N ILE A 35 28.39 -14.74 -47.12
CA ILE A 35 28.47 -14.75 -45.67
C ILE A 35 28.03 -16.12 -45.17
N ASP A 36 28.97 -16.80 -44.52
CA ASP A 36 28.75 -18.11 -43.94
C ASP A 36 27.61 -18.06 -42.91
N GLN A 37 26.67 -19.00 -43.03
CA GLN A 37 25.45 -19.02 -42.22
C GLN A 37 25.78 -19.18 -40.73
N ASP A 38 26.93 -19.76 -40.43
CA ASP A 38 27.48 -19.92 -39.08
C ASP A 38 27.95 -18.59 -38.48
N VAL A 39 28.50 -17.67 -39.28
CA VAL A 39 28.91 -16.33 -38.81
C VAL A 39 27.68 -15.50 -38.48
N ILE A 40 26.60 -15.62 -39.27
CA ILE A 40 25.32 -14.95 -38.99
C ILE A 40 24.71 -15.49 -37.70
N GLN A 41 24.78 -16.80 -37.48
CA GLN A 41 24.31 -17.42 -36.24
C GLN A 41 25.16 -17.00 -35.04
N GLN A 42 26.48 -16.93 -35.19
CA GLN A 42 27.38 -16.49 -34.13
C GLN A 42 27.15 -15.03 -33.76
N VAL A 43 27.04 -14.13 -34.73
CA VAL A 43 26.74 -12.71 -34.46
C VAL A 43 25.34 -12.56 -33.85
N ARG A 44 24.36 -13.36 -34.30
CA ARG A 44 23.03 -13.38 -33.67
C ARG A 44 23.09 -13.87 -32.23
N GLN A 45 23.88 -14.92 -31.93
CA GLN A 45 24.05 -15.43 -30.57
C GLN A 45 24.83 -14.46 -29.69
N GLU A 46 25.87 -13.80 -30.18
CA GLU A 46 26.62 -12.78 -29.46
C GLU A 46 25.75 -11.54 -29.20
N TYR A 47 24.94 -11.12 -30.18
CA TYR A 47 23.98 -10.03 -30.00
C TYR A 47 22.89 -10.42 -29.00
N GLN A 48 22.38 -11.65 -29.07
CA GLN A 48 21.44 -12.18 -28.09
C GLN A 48 22.07 -12.35 -26.71
N ALA A 49 23.36 -12.69 -26.59
CA ALA A 49 24.05 -12.81 -25.30
C ALA A 49 24.41 -11.44 -24.70
N GLN A 50 24.74 -10.46 -25.54
CA GLN A 50 24.99 -9.07 -25.13
C GLN A 50 23.69 -8.32 -24.78
N HIS A 51 22.56 -8.69 -25.40
CA HIS A 51 21.24 -8.14 -25.10
C HIS A 51 20.34 -9.05 -24.26
N ALA A 52 20.81 -10.25 -23.89
CA ALA A 52 20.22 -11.07 -22.84
C ALA A 52 20.51 -10.39 -21.51
N LYS A 53 19.69 -9.37 -21.23
CA LYS A 53 19.47 -8.95 -19.85
C LYS A 53 19.12 -10.23 -19.07
N PRO A 54 19.78 -10.49 -17.93
CA PRO A 54 19.44 -11.63 -17.10
C PRO A 54 17.92 -11.60 -16.90
N SER A 55 17.27 -12.71 -17.21
CA SER A 55 15.82 -12.89 -17.14
C SER A 55 15.26 -12.24 -15.87
N THR A 56 14.66 -11.06 -16.04
CA THR A 56 13.84 -10.35 -15.05
C THR A 56 12.45 -10.99 -14.94
N ASP A 57 12.33 -12.27 -15.32
CA ASP A 57 11.07 -13.01 -15.35
C ASP A 57 10.66 -13.51 -13.96
N SER A 58 11.62 -13.72 -13.05
CA SER A 58 11.27 -14.12 -11.68
C SER A 58 10.92 -12.90 -10.83
N LEU A 59 9.70 -12.90 -10.27
CA LEU A 59 9.20 -11.89 -9.34
C LEU A 59 10.17 -11.64 -8.17
N ASP A 60 10.84 -12.68 -7.69
CA ASP A 60 11.81 -12.57 -6.59
C ASP A 60 13.04 -11.70 -6.95
N SER A 61 13.54 -11.82 -8.19
CA SER A 61 14.68 -11.02 -8.67
C SER A 61 14.33 -9.54 -8.76
N LEU A 62 13.11 -9.23 -9.21
CA LEU A 62 12.58 -7.87 -9.25
C LEU A 62 12.45 -7.29 -7.83
N LEU A 63 11.88 -8.05 -6.88
CA LEU A 63 11.75 -7.63 -5.49
C LEU A 63 13.11 -7.38 -4.82
N ASP A 64 14.14 -8.18 -5.12
CA ASP A 64 15.48 -7.98 -4.58
C ASP A 64 16.15 -6.72 -5.16
N SER A 65 15.92 -6.38 -6.43
CA SER A 65 16.42 -5.11 -6.99
C SER A 65 15.78 -3.87 -6.37
N ILE A 66 14.50 -3.97 -5.99
CA ILE A 66 13.71 -2.85 -5.43
C ILE A 66 14.01 -2.63 -3.94
N ARG A 67 14.56 -3.61 -3.22
CA ARG A 67 14.87 -3.50 -1.78
C ARG A 67 15.79 -2.34 -1.41
N ALA A 68 16.67 -1.92 -2.33
CA ALA A 68 17.58 -0.81 -2.10
C ALA A 68 16.95 0.57 -2.39
N GLU A 69 15.79 0.61 -3.03
CA GLU A 69 15.12 1.85 -3.38
C GLU A 69 14.47 2.48 -2.14
N THR A 70 14.39 3.80 -2.14
CA THR A 70 13.80 4.59 -1.04
C THR A 70 12.59 5.43 -1.50
N THR A 71 12.27 5.36 -2.79
CA THR A 71 11.18 6.10 -3.43
C THR A 71 10.34 5.15 -4.28
N ILE A 72 9.08 5.51 -4.50
CA ILE A 72 8.17 4.72 -5.34
C ILE A 72 8.57 4.96 -6.81
N THR A 73 9.32 4.02 -7.37
CA THR A 73 9.73 4.00 -8.77
C THR A 73 8.67 3.28 -9.64
N PRO A 74 8.68 3.45 -10.97
CA PRO A 74 7.83 2.67 -11.87
C PRO A 74 8.05 1.15 -11.73
N ASP A 75 9.27 0.71 -11.42
CA ASP A 75 9.61 -0.69 -11.25
C ASP A 75 8.91 -1.30 -10.01
N VAL A 76 8.74 -0.52 -8.94
CA VAL A 76 7.90 -0.91 -7.80
C VAL A 76 6.46 -1.16 -8.23
N LEU A 77 5.88 -0.28 -9.06
CA LEU A 77 4.50 -0.44 -9.52
C LEU A 77 4.33 -1.69 -10.39
N VAL A 78 5.32 -2.01 -11.22
CA VAL A 78 5.35 -3.26 -11.98
C VAL A 78 5.42 -4.46 -11.05
N ALA A 79 6.27 -4.41 -10.01
CA ALA A 79 6.37 -5.47 -9.01
C ALA A 79 5.07 -5.68 -8.25
N LEU A 80 4.44 -4.60 -7.77
CA LEU A 80 3.13 -4.65 -7.10
C LEU A 80 2.05 -5.22 -8.03
N GLY A 81 2.03 -4.81 -9.29
CA GLY A 81 1.09 -5.33 -10.29
C GLY A 81 1.27 -6.82 -10.59
N ARG A 82 2.51 -7.31 -10.59
CA ARG A 82 2.79 -8.75 -10.69
C ARG A 82 2.40 -9.49 -9.41
N MET A 83 2.75 -8.97 -8.23
CA MET A 83 2.35 -9.56 -6.94
C MET A 83 0.83 -9.73 -6.83
N VAL A 84 0.06 -8.71 -7.22
CA VAL A 84 -1.40 -8.76 -7.19
C VAL A 84 -1.98 -9.88 -8.07
N LYS A 85 -1.30 -10.24 -9.17
CA LYS A 85 -1.73 -11.30 -10.09
C LYS A 85 -1.21 -12.69 -9.71
N GLU A 86 0.02 -12.75 -9.21
CA GLU A 86 0.76 -13.98 -8.97
C GLU A 86 0.68 -14.48 -7.52
N THR A 87 0.17 -13.66 -6.59
CA THR A 87 0.06 -14.00 -5.17
C THR A 87 -1.32 -13.67 -4.58
N ASP A 88 -1.64 -14.28 -3.45
CA ASP A 88 -2.88 -14.03 -2.69
C ASP A 88 -2.87 -12.71 -1.89
N LEU A 89 -2.00 -11.75 -2.26
CA LEU A 89 -1.84 -10.47 -1.57
C LEU A 89 -3.18 -9.74 -1.36
N LEU A 90 -4.04 -9.77 -2.37
CA LEU A 90 -5.36 -9.14 -2.28
C LEU A 90 -6.29 -9.81 -1.27
N GLN A 91 -6.28 -11.14 -1.24
CA GLN A 91 -7.09 -11.87 -0.28
C GLN A 91 -6.62 -11.57 1.14
N VAL A 92 -5.30 -11.60 1.36
CA VAL A 92 -4.69 -11.27 2.64
C VAL A 92 -5.01 -9.83 3.06
N LEU A 93 -4.94 -8.85 2.16
CA LEU A 93 -5.33 -7.46 2.46
C LEU A 93 -6.81 -7.33 2.85
N ARG A 94 -7.71 -8.04 2.16
CA ARG A 94 -9.14 -8.06 2.52
C ARG A 94 -9.37 -8.71 3.88
N ASP A 95 -8.71 -9.82 4.16
CA ASP A 95 -8.83 -10.52 5.44
C ASP A 95 -8.27 -9.66 6.59
N MET A 96 -7.14 -8.98 6.37
CA MET A 96 -6.56 -8.03 7.33
C MET A 96 -7.52 -6.86 7.61
N LYS A 97 -8.15 -6.30 6.57
CA LYS A 97 -9.15 -5.23 6.72
C LYS A 97 -10.36 -5.73 7.50
N CYS A 98 -10.90 -6.89 7.15
CA CYS A 98 -12.05 -7.48 7.83
C CYS A 98 -11.75 -7.74 9.33
N MET A 99 -10.56 -8.27 9.63
CA MET A 99 -10.11 -8.48 11.01
C MET A 99 -9.94 -7.16 11.77
N GLN A 100 -9.38 -6.13 11.12
CA GLN A 100 -9.26 -4.80 11.70
C GLN A 100 -10.64 -4.19 11.98
N ASP A 101 -11.53 -4.16 11.00
CA ASP A 101 -12.89 -3.60 11.12
C ASP A 101 -13.67 -4.30 12.25
N ARG A 102 -13.57 -5.64 12.33
CA ARG A 102 -14.18 -6.42 13.42
C ARG A 102 -13.63 -6.02 14.78
N LYS A 103 -12.32 -5.89 14.91
CA LYS A 103 -11.69 -5.54 16.20
C LYS A 103 -11.98 -4.09 16.60
N GLU A 104 -12.01 -3.17 15.64
CA GLU A 104 -12.45 -1.80 15.86
C GLU A 104 -13.90 -1.75 16.36
N GLN A 105 -14.79 -2.55 15.77
CA GLN A 105 -16.18 -2.66 16.22
C GLN A 105 -16.27 -3.21 17.65
N GLU A 106 -15.54 -4.29 17.97
CA GLU A 106 -15.51 -4.87 19.32
C GLU A 106 -15.01 -3.85 20.37
N LEU A 107 -13.96 -3.10 20.06
CA LEU A 107 -13.41 -2.05 20.94
C LEU A 107 -14.38 -0.85 21.07
N PHE A 108 -15.08 -0.50 20.00
CA PHE A 108 -16.09 0.56 20.00
C PHE A 108 -17.29 0.19 20.87
N ASP A 109 -17.81 -1.03 20.72
CA ASP A 109 -18.93 -1.54 21.50
C ASP A 109 -18.56 -1.59 22.99
N TYR A 110 -17.34 -2.04 23.31
CA TYR A 110 -16.85 -2.04 24.68
C TYR A 110 -16.77 -0.62 25.28
N ARG A 111 -16.36 0.38 24.50
CA ARG A 111 -16.35 1.79 24.91
C ARG A 111 -17.75 2.33 25.15
N GLN A 112 -18.70 2.00 24.28
CA GLN A 112 -20.12 2.35 24.43
C GLN A 112 -20.72 1.78 25.70
N GLU A 113 -20.43 0.51 26.02
CA GLU A 113 -20.93 -0.14 27.24
C GLU A 113 -20.45 0.56 28.51
N ILE A 114 -19.16 0.94 28.56
CA ILE A 114 -18.58 1.66 29.69
C ILE A 114 -19.23 3.03 29.82
N GLN A 115 -19.36 3.80 28.74
CA GLN A 115 -20.02 5.10 28.76
C GLN A 115 -21.47 5.01 29.24
N LYS A 116 -22.22 4.01 28.75
CA LYS A 116 -23.61 3.77 29.17
C LYS A 116 -23.70 3.42 30.66
N ARG A 117 -22.76 2.61 31.17
CA ARG A 117 -22.69 2.28 32.60
C ARG A 117 -22.37 3.52 33.43
N GLN A 118 -21.40 4.32 33.00
CA GLN A 118 -20.99 5.54 33.68
C GLN A 118 -22.11 6.59 33.69
N ALA A 119 -22.87 6.74 32.61
CA ALA A 119 -24.03 7.63 32.56
C ALA A 119 -25.09 7.25 33.61
N LYS A 120 -25.46 5.97 33.69
CA LYS A 120 -26.41 5.47 34.70
C LYS A 120 -25.91 5.68 36.13
N GLN A 121 -24.62 5.45 36.36
CA GLN A 121 -24.01 5.65 37.67
C GLN A 121 -23.97 7.14 38.04
N LYS A 122 -23.67 8.02 37.08
CA LYS A 122 -23.71 9.48 37.25
C LYS A 122 -25.10 9.94 37.66
N ASP A 123 -26.14 9.48 36.97
CA ASP A 123 -27.52 9.82 37.29
C ASP A 123 -27.88 9.40 38.72
N ALA A 124 -27.48 8.19 39.13
CA ALA A 124 -27.70 7.69 40.48
C ALA A 124 -26.95 8.50 41.55
N VAL A 125 -25.70 8.91 41.30
CA VAL A 125 -24.91 9.74 42.22
C VAL A 125 -25.48 11.16 42.30
N CYS A 126 -25.91 11.74 41.18
CA CYS A 126 -26.58 13.04 41.12
C CYS A 126 -27.92 13.03 41.87
N ALA A 127 -28.76 12.02 41.67
CA ALA A 127 -30.04 11.88 42.38
C ALA A 127 -29.84 11.78 43.90
N LYS A 128 -28.85 11.00 44.35
CA LYS A 128 -28.48 10.90 45.77
C LYS A 128 -27.94 12.23 46.32
N ALA A 129 -27.18 12.98 45.53
CA ALA A 129 -26.70 14.30 45.91
C ALA A 129 -27.85 15.32 46.05
N LEU A 130 -28.83 15.29 45.14
CA LEU A 130 -30.02 16.15 45.21
C LEU A 130 -30.87 15.90 46.47
N ILE A 131 -30.97 14.64 46.90
CA ILE A 131 -31.70 14.25 48.12
C ILE A 131 -30.89 14.54 49.39
N GLY A 132 -29.63 14.98 49.27
CA GLY A 132 -28.73 15.23 50.40
C GLY A 132 -28.17 13.96 51.05
N ALA A 133 -28.31 12.80 50.39
CA ALA A 133 -27.80 11.52 50.89
C ALA A 133 -26.29 11.32 50.64
N ASN A 134 -25.69 12.13 49.76
CA ASN A 134 -24.26 12.10 49.45
C ASN A 134 -23.53 13.34 49.96
N GLY A 135 -22.26 13.18 50.33
CA GLY A 135 -21.40 14.29 50.75
C GLY A 135 -21.10 15.29 49.63
N PRO A 136 -20.80 16.56 49.98
CA PRO A 136 -20.41 17.59 49.02
C PRO A 136 -19.08 17.19 48.37
N GLY A 137 -19.12 16.71 47.13
CA GLY A 137 -17.95 16.23 46.39
C GLY A 137 -18.10 14.85 45.75
N ALA A 138 -19.13 14.07 46.12
CA ALA A 138 -19.34 12.73 45.57
C ALA A 138 -19.47 12.70 44.02
N VAL A 139 -20.10 13.74 43.44
CA VAL A 139 -20.20 13.89 41.98
C VAL A 139 -18.84 14.18 41.35
N ALA A 140 -18.03 15.04 41.99
CA ALA A 140 -16.70 15.39 41.49
C ALA A 140 -15.71 14.22 41.60
N GLU A 141 -15.79 13.43 42.68
CA GLU A 141 -15.02 12.19 42.84
C GLU A 141 -15.43 11.14 41.81
N PHE A 142 -16.73 11.01 41.54
CA PHE A 142 -17.24 10.14 40.48
C PHE A 142 -16.72 10.59 39.10
N ASP A 143 -16.80 11.87 38.77
CA ASP A 143 -16.31 12.39 37.49
C ASP A 143 -14.79 12.14 37.33
N LYS A 144 -14.00 12.32 38.41
CA LYS A 144 -12.56 12.03 38.39
C LYS A 144 -12.26 10.55 38.16
N THR A 145 -12.99 9.65 38.82
CA THR A 145 -12.81 8.19 38.68
C THR A 145 -13.25 7.70 37.31
N SER A 146 -14.39 8.19 36.81
CA SER A 146 -14.89 7.92 35.45
C SER A 146 -13.91 8.37 34.37
N ALA A 147 -13.35 9.58 34.50
CA ALA A 147 -12.33 10.07 33.57
C ALA A 147 -11.05 9.21 33.59
N ALA A 148 -10.62 8.75 34.76
CA ALA A 148 -9.46 7.87 34.87
C ALA A 148 -9.72 6.48 34.24
N GLU A 149 -10.92 5.93 34.39
CA GLU A 149 -11.32 4.68 33.76
C GLU A 149 -11.38 4.81 32.23
N LEU A 150 -11.99 5.89 31.71
CA LEU A 150 -12.00 6.18 30.27
C LEU A 150 -10.59 6.31 29.70
N LYS A 151 -9.67 6.98 30.42
CA LYS A 151 -8.27 7.11 29.99
C LYS A 151 -7.56 5.75 29.93
N LYS A 152 -7.82 4.85 30.88
CA LYS A 152 -7.27 3.48 30.88
C LYS A 152 -7.80 2.70 29.68
N LEU A 153 -9.08 2.83 29.37
CA LEU A 153 -9.69 2.21 28.20
C LEU A 153 -9.08 2.74 26.90
N ASP A 154 -8.98 4.06 26.74
CA ASP A 154 -8.42 4.66 25.52
C ASP A 154 -6.95 4.21 25.32
N THR A 155 -6.17 4.11 26.41
CA THR A 155 -4.80 3.58 26.38
C THR A 155 -4.76 2.11 25.95
N TYR A 156 -5.69 1.30 26.45
CA TYR A 156 -5.82 -0.10 26.06
C TYR A 156 -6.19 -0.25 24.57
N ILE A 157 -7.11 0.58 24.07
CA ILE A 157 -7.50 0.61 22.65
C ILE A 157 -6.28 0.91 21.79
N LEU A 158 -5.52 1.97 22.11
CA LEU A 158 -4.30 2.32 21.39
C LEU A 158 -3.31 1.15 21.36
N HIS A 159 -3.09 0.48 22.50
CA HIS A 159 -2.20 -0.67 22.56
C HIS A 159 -2.68 -1.85 21.68
N GLN A 160 -3.99 -2.10 21.63
CA GLN A 160 -4.56 -3.14 20.77
C GLN A 160 -4.39 -2.80 19.29
N MET A 161 -4.59 -1.54 18.91
CA MET A 161 -4.40 -1.07 17.53
C MET A 161 -2.93 -1.12 17.11
N ASP A 162 -2.00 -0.72 17.99
CA ASP A 162 -0.57 -0.85 17.75
C ASP A 162 -0.14 -2.31 17.54
N LYS A 163 -0.74 -3.23 18.30
CA LYS A 163 -0.49 -4.67 18.16
C LYS A 163 -0.98 -5.18 16.79
N GLU A 164 -2.19 -4.80 16.38
CA GLU A 164 -2.69 -5.17 15.05
C GLU A 164 -1.81 -4.61 13.95
N TYR A 165 -1.42 -3.34 14.05
CA TYR A 165 -0.53 -2.73 13.07
C TYR A 165 0.80 -3.48 12.91
N ARG A 166 1.40 -3.95 14.02
CA ARG A 166 2.61 -4.79 13.97
C ARG A 166 2.35 -6.13 13.29
N ASN A 167 1.24 -6.79 13.61
CA ASN A 167 0.86 -8.05 12.96
C ASN A 167 0.67 -7.85 11.44
N GLN A 168 0.09 -6.71 11.05
CA GLN A 168 -0.11 -6.35 9.65
C GLN A 168 1.23 -6.13 8.94
N GLN A 169 2.15 -5.38 9.54
CA GLN A 169 3.51 -5.20 9.02
C GLN A 169 4.26 -6.52 8.90
N GLU A 170 4.14 -7.42 9.88
CA GLU A 170 4.77 -8.75 9.84
C GLU A 170 4.25 -9.58 8.67
N THR A 171 2.94 -9.58 8.47
CA THR A 171 2.28 -10.36 7.42
C THR A 171 2.69 -9.87 6.03
N LEU A 172 2.69 -8.55 5.81
CA LEU A 172 3.10 -7.94 4.54
C LEU A 172 4.60 -8.09 4.28
N MET A 173 5.43 -8.09 5.34
CA MET A 173 6.85 -8.40 5.22
C MET A 173 7.10 -9.87 4.83
N LYS A 174 6.33 -10.82 5.37
CA LYS A 174 6.40 -12.25 4.98
C LYS A 174 6.02 -12.46 3.51
N LEU A 175 5.07 -11.68 3.01
CA LEU A 175 4.69 -11.64 1.60
C LEU A 175 5.71 -10.89 0.72
N LYS A 176 6.81 -10.40 1.28
CA LYS A 176 7.85 -9.61 0.60
C LYS A 176 7.30 -8.38 -0.13
N VAL A 177 6.26 -7.74 0.40
CA VAL A 177 5.73 -6.51 -0.20
C VAL A 177 6.81 -5.40 -0.14
N PRO A 178 7.08 -4.69 -1.26
CA PRO A 178 8.05 -3.61 -1.30
C PRO A 178 7.85 -2.58 -0.19
N PHE A 179 8.96 -2.12 0.39
CA PHE A 179 9.01 -1.12 1.48
C PHE A 179 8.38 -1.54 2.82
N PHE A 180 7.80 -2.74 2.93
CA PHE A 180 7.30 -3.26 4.20
C PHE A 180 8.43 -3.81 5.07
N LYS A 181 8.56 -3.20 6.24
CA LYS A 181 9.43 -3.64 7.34
C LYS A 181 8.79 -3.23 8.65
N MET A 182 9.12 -3.93 9.73
CA MET A 182 8.73 -3.50 11.07
C MET A 182 9.45 -2.19 11.38
N THR A 183 8.67 -1.11 11.49
CA THR A 183 9.20 0.23 11.74
C THR A 183 8.22 1.04 12.57
N SER A 184 8.77 1.94 13.38
CA SER A 184 8.03 2.97 14.12
C SER A 184 8.39 4.38 13.64
N ASP A 185 9.17 4.52 12.57
CA ASP A 185 9.50 5.82 11.98
C ASP A 185 8.29 6.36 11.19
N PRO A 186 7.75 7.55 11.55
CA PRO A 186 6.64 8.17 10.83
C PRO A 186 6.88 8.34 9.32
N SER A 187 8.12 8.52 8.88
CA SER A 187 8.44 8.72 7.47
C SER A 187 8.25 7.44 6.66
N GLU A 188 8.73 6.32 7.20
CA GLU A 188 8.59 5.00 6.60
C GLU A 188 7.14 4.49 6.68
N MET A 189 6.43 4.80 7.77
CA MET A 189 5.01 4.52 7.89
C MET A 189 4.19 5.22 6.80
N LYS A 190 4.50 6.50 6.52
CA LYS A 190 3.85 7.23 5.42
C LYS A 190 4.13 6.58 4.05
N LEU A 191 5.33 6.05 3.84
CA LEU A 191 5.67 5.33 2.61
C LEU A 191 4.87 4.03 2.49
N GLN A 192 4.83 3.22 3.55
CA GLN A 192 4.04 1.98 3.62
C GLN A 192 2.55 2.24 3.39
N GLN A 193 2.02 3.33 3.96
CA GLN A 193 0.62 3.73 3.76
C GLN A 193 0.33 4.12 2.31
N LYS A 194 1.27 4.81 1.63
CA LYS A 194 1.14 5.10 0.19
C LYS A 194 1.09 3.82 -0.64
N VAL A 195 1.95 2.84 -0.33
CA VAL A 195 1.94 1.53 -1.02
C VAL A 195 0.60 0.82 -0.84
N ILE A 196 0.04 0.81 0.38
CA ILE A 196 -1.29 0.24 0.63
C ILE A 196 -2.37 0.99 -0.16
N SER A 197 -2.31 2.33 -0.21
CA SER A 197 -3.26 3.13 -0.99
C SER A 197 -3.22 2.76 -2.47
N ILE A 198 -2.03 2.61 -3.04
CA ILE A 198 -1.85 2.18 -4.43
C ILE A 198 -2.43 0.78 -4.63
N LEU A 199 -2.10 -0.17 -3.74
CA LEU A 199 -2.64 -1.53 -3.80
C LEU A 199 -4.17 -1.54 -3.70
N HIS A 200 -4.75 -0.68 -2.88
CA HIS A 200 -6.20 -0.54 -2.76
C HIS A 200 -6.82 0.07 -4.03
N ASP A 201 -6.19 1.08 -4.62
CA ASP A 201 -6.69 1.73 -5.84
C ASP A 201 -6.57 0.81 -7.07
N MET A 202 -5.62 -0.13 -7.09
CA MET A 202 -5.52 -1.16 -8.13
C MET A 202 -6.63 -2.22 -8.05
N VAL A 203 -7.38 -2.27 -6.95
CA VAL A 203 -8.44 -3.25 -6.67
C VAL A 203 -9.84 -2.69 -6.93
N LYS A 204 -9.98 -1.36 -6.97
CA LYS A 204 -11.23 -0.68 -7.32
C LYS A 204 -11.51 -0.77 -8.83
#